data_AF-A0A7K7D655-F1
#
_entry.id   AF-A0A7K7D655-F1
#
_cell.length_a   1.000
_cell.length_b   1.000
_cell.length_c   1.000
_cell.angle_alpha   90.00
_cell.angle_beta   90.00
_cell.angle_gamma   90.00
#
_symmetry.space_group_name_H-M   'P 1'
#
loop_
_entity.id
_entity.type
_entity.pdbx_description
1 polymer ?
#
loop_
_entity_poly.entity_id
_entity_poly.type
_entity_poly.pdbx_seq_one_letter_code
_entity_poly.pdbx_strand_id
1 'polypeptide(L)'
;CESTSLYLYRFPRPVTVEPMDQYDDEEGLPEKLVIKNQQYHKEREQPPRFAQPGSFEYEYAMRWKALIEMEKQQQEQVDRNIKEAREKLEMEMEAARHEHQVMLMRQDLMRRQEELRRMEELHNQEVQKRKQLELRQEEERRRREEEMRRQQEEMMRRQQEGFKGNFADAREPPDMRMGQMGMGGTIGMNNRGAMGGTNVPAPAPPAAGPGAMIPDGAMGMVTPPPPPDRFGQGGAMEGLGAMGGNPPAFNRGNPGGDFGPNKRRRY
;
A
#
# COMPACT_ATOMS: atom_id res chain seq x y z
N CYS A 1 -31.08 6.51 3.33
CA CYS A 1 -29.67 6.60 3.74
C CYS A 1 -29.50 7.65 4.86
N GLU A 2 -30.22 7.51 5.97
CA GLU A 2 -30.19 8.56 7.04
C GLU A 2 -29.22 8.23 8.17
N SER A 3 -28.91 6.94 8.39
CA SER A 3 -28.05 6.50 9.51
C SER A 3 -26.81 5.71 9.06
N THR A 4 -26.77 5.29 7.79
CA THR A 4 -25.70 4.46 7.23
C THR A 4 -25.33 4.92 5.82
N SER A 5 -24.05 4.79 5.47
CA SER A 5 -23.52 5.15 4.15
C SER A 5 -23.70 3.99 3.16
N LEU A 6 -24.27 4.30 1.99
CA LEU A 6 -24.40 3.39 0.86
C LEU A 6 -23.28 3.68 -0.16
N TYR A 7 -22.58 2.64 -0.61
CA TYR A 7 -21.55 2.71 -1.65
C TYR A 7 -21.91 1.77 -2.80
N LEU A 8 -21.77 2.24 -4.04
CA LEU A 8 -22.08 1.44 -5.24
C LEU A 8 -20.84 0.86 -5.93
N TYR A 9 -19.67 1.44 -5.67
CA TYR A 9 -18.44 1.12 -6.37
C TYR A 9 -17.29 0.86 -5.39
N ARG A 10 -16.15 0.39 -5.93
CA ARG A 10 -14.91 0.17 -5.17
C ARG A 10 -14.37 1.44 -4.52
N PHE A 11 -14.67 2.61 -5.09
CA PHE A 11 -14.33 3.89 -4.49
C PHE A 11 -15.43 4.30 -3.50
N PRO A 12 -15.11 4.61 -2.24
CA PRO A 12 -16.10 4.82 -1.18
C PRO A 12 -16.70 6.24 -1.24
N ARG A 13 -17.37 6.58 -2.36
CA ARG A 13 -18.23 7.77 -2.47
C ARG A 13 -19.63 7.44 -1.94
N PRO A 14 -20.09 8.10 -0.87
CA PRO A 14 -21.43 7.86 -0.35
C PRO A 14 -22.48 8.39 -1.33
N VAL A 15 -23.55 7.63 -1.52
CA VAL A 15 -24.69 8.05 -2.33
C VAL A 15 -25.66 8.86 -1.48
N THR A 16 -25.99 10.07 -1.93
CA THR A 16 -27.08 10.88 -1.40
C THR A 16 -28.38 10.48 -2.09
N VAL A 17 -29.42 10.20 -1.29
CA VAL A 17 -30.74 9.85 -1.80
C VAL A 17 -31.72 10.90 -1.33
N GLU A 18 -32.27 11.65 -2.26
CA GLU A 18 -33.32 12.64 -2.03
C GLU A 18 -34.57 12.19 -2.79
N PRO A 19 -35.78 12.36 -2.22
CA PRO A 19 -37.02 12.14 -2.95
C PRO A 19 -37.02 12.99 -4.22
N MET A 20 -37.43 12.41 -5.34
CA MET A 20 -37.56 13.16 -6.59
C MET A 20 -38.83 14.00 -6.54
N ASP A 21 -38.67 15.32 -6.64
CA ASP A 21 -39.79 16.23 -6.81
C ASP A 21 -40.47 15.99 -8.16
N GLN A 22 -41.79 15.91 -8.15
CA GLN A 22 -42.59 15.73 -9.36
C GLN A 22 -43.12 17.08 -9.82
N TYR A 23 -42.65 17.54 -10.97
CA TYR A 23 -43.11 18.74 -11.63
C TYR A 23 -43.90 18.37 -12.89
N ASP A 24 -44.97 19.11 -13.18
CA ASP A 24 -45.74 18.94 -14.42
C ASP A 24 -45.09 19.77 -15.54
N ASP A 25 -44.49 19.07 -16.50
CA ASP A 25 -43.86 19.65 -17.68
C ASP A 25 -44.71 19.49 -18.96
N GLU A 26 -45.85 18.77 -18.90
CA GLU A 26 -46.67 18.47 -20.07
C GLU A 26 -47.86 19.43 -20.24
N GLU A 27 -48.66 19.67 -19.19
CA GLU A 27 -49.83 20.53 -19.28
C GLU A 27 -49.53 21.98 -18.81
N GLY A 28 -48.67 22.12 -17.81
CA GLY A 28 -48.28 23.40 -17.25
C GLY A 28 -49.47 24.15 -16.65
N LEU A 29 -49.45 25.50 -16.70
CA LEU A 29 -50.56 26.32 -16.20
C LEU A 29 -51.32 26.99 -17.35
N PRO A 30 -52.32 26.32 -17.94
CA PRO A 30 -53.09 26.88 -19.04
C PRO A 30 -54.01 28.00 -18.56
N GLU A 31 -54.19 29.02 -19.40
CA GLU A 31 -54.98 30.23 -19.12
C GLU A 31 -56.40 29.94 -18.61
N LYS A 32 -57.02 28.87 -19.12
CA LYS A 32 -58.37 28.43 -18.72
C LYS A 32 -58.46 28.04 -17.23
N LEU A 33 -57.35 27.61 -16.63
CA LEU A 33 -57.25 27.19 -15.22
C LEU A 33 -56.76 28.33 -14.30
N VAL A 34 -56.32 29.46 -14.87
CA VAL A 34 -55.84 30.60 -14.08
C VAL A 34 -57.03 31.26 -13.35
N ILE A 35 -56.84 31.49 -12.04
CA ILE A 35 -57.86 32.14 -11.20
C ILE A 35 -57.94 33.63 -11.56
N LYS A 36 -59.09 34.06 -12.09
CA LYS A 36 -59.36 35.44 -12.52
C LYS A 36 -59.77 36.34 -11.35
N ASN A 37 -58.85 36.53 -10.40
CA ASN A 37 -59.03 37.47 -9.30
C ASN A 37 -58.73 38.92 -9.73
N GLN A 38 -58.86 39.89 -8.82
CA GLN A 38 -58.54 41.30 -9.14
C GLN A 38 -57.08 41.50 -9.55
N GLN A 39 -56.15 40.76 -8.94
CA GLN A 39 -54.71 40.85 -9.24
C GLN A 39 -54.43 40.39 -10.68
N TYR A 40 -55.05 39.30 -11.12
CA TYR A 40 -54.94 38.79 -12.49
C TYR A 40 -55.33 39.86 -13.52
N HIS A 41 -56.45 40.56 -13.30
CA HIS A 41 -56.88 41.62 -14.21
C HIS A 41 -55.91 42.80 -14.20
N LYS A 42 -55.47 43.23 -13.00
CA LYS A 42 -54.53 44.35 -12.82
C LYS A 42 -53.18 44.10 -13.50
N GLU A 43 -52.60 42.91 -13.35
CA GLU A 43 -51.31 42.57 -13.96
C GLU A 43 -51.37 42.54 -15.50
N ARG A 44 -52.55 42.22 -16.06
CA ARG A 44 -52.77 42.12 -17.51
C ARG A 44 -53.25 43.41 -18.18
N GLU A 45 -53.50 44.47 -17.41
CA GLU A 45 -53.77 45.80 -17.97
C GLU A 45 -52.61 46.28 -18.84
N GLN A 46 -51.39 45.88 -18.49
CA GLN A 46 -50.20 46.16 -19.28
C GLN A 46 -49.80 44.95 -20.14
N PRO A 47 -49.71 45.11 -21.46
CA PRO A 47 -49.21 44.04 -22.32
C PRO A 47 -47.70 43.82 -22.12
N PRO A 48 -47.17 42.64 -22.50
CA PRO A 48 -45.75 42.39 -22.57
C PRO A 48 -45.06 43.47 -23.43
N ARG A 49 -44.02 44.10 -22.87
CA ARG A 49 -43.28 45.19 -23.52
C ARG A 49 -41.83 45.22 -23.05
N PHE A 50 -40.99 45.91 -23.80
CA PHE A 50 -39.67 46.30 -23.34
C PHE A 50 -39.73 47.62 -22.59
N ALA A 51 -39.17 47.66 -21.39
CA ALA A 51 -39.02 48.91 -20.65
C ALA A 51 -38.07 49.86 -21.40
N GLN A 52 -38.49 51.12 -21.57
CA GLN A 52 -37.71 52.12 -22.28
C GLN A 52 -36.54 52.61 -21.42
N PRO A 53 -35.32 52.78 -21.97
CA PRO A 53 -34.20 53.37 -21.22
C PRO A 53 -34.57 54.72 -20.60
N GLY A 54 -34.15 54.96 -19.35
CA GLY A 54 -34.48 56.16 -18.58
C GLY A 54 -35.89 56.16 -17.95
N SER A 55 -36.72 55.15 -18.20
CA SER A 55 -37.96 54.94 -17.44
C SER A 55 -37.67 54.33 -16.06
N PHE A 56 -38.57 54.57 -15.10
CA PHE A 56 -38.49 53.94 -13.78
C PHE A 56 -38.45 52.40 -13.86
N GLU A 57 -39.27 51.81 -14.74
CA GLU A 57 -39.35 50.36 -14.93
C GLU A 57 -38.03 49.77 -15.40
N TYR A 58 -37.35 50.46 -16.34
CA TYR A 58 -36.06 50.04 -16.85
C TYR A 58 -35.00 50.08 -15.74
N GLU A 59 -34.90 51.19 -15.01
CA GLU A 59 -33.93 51.33 -13.91
C GLU A 59 -34.16 50.29 -12.81
N TYR A 60 -35.42 50.02 -12.45
CA TYR A 60 -35.76 48.97 -11.49
C TYR A 60 -35.38 47.58 -12.00
N ALA A 61 -35.74 47.25 -13.25
CA ALA A 61 -35.40 45.97 -13.86
C ALA A 61 -33.88 45.75 -13.95
N MET A 62 -33.10 46.80 -14.22
CA MET A 62 -31.65 46.71 -14.27
C MET A 62 -31.03 46.43 -12.89
N ARG A 63 -31.52 47.10 -11.83
CA ARG A 63 -31.10 46.79 -10.45
C ARG A 63 -31.48 45.37 -10.04
N TRP A 64 -32.67 44.91 -10.42
CA TRP A 64 -33.11 43.55 -10.17
C TRP A 64 -32.23 42.52 -10.89
N LYS A 65 -31.91 42.75 -12.17
CA LYS A 65 -30.97 41.90 -12.94
C LYS A 65 -29.58 41.86 -12.29
N ALA A 66 -29.09 42.97 -11.75
CA ALA A 66 -27.83 42.99 -11.02
C ALA A 66 -27.87 42.12 -9.74
N LEU A 67 -29.01 42.04 -9.06
CA LEU A 67 -29.19 41.13 -7.92
C LEU A 67 -29.18 39.66 -8.36
N ILE A 68 -29.86 39.31 -9.46
CA ILE A 68 -29.83 37.94 -10.02
C ILE A 68 -28.39 37.56 -10.40
N GLU A 69 -27.65 38.46 -11.03
CA GLU A 69 -26.26 38.19 -11.40
C GLU A 69 -25.36 38.03 -10.16
N MET A 70 -25.57 38.83 -9.12
CA MET A 70 -24.87 38.68 -7.85
C MET A 70 -25.20 37.33 -7.17
N GLU A 71 -26.48 36.94 -7.13
CA GLU A 71 -26.93 35.66 -6.59
C GLU A 71 -26.26 34.49 -7.33
N LYS A 72 -26.26 34.55 -8.67
CA LYS A 72 -25.59 33.57 -9.52
C LYS A 72 -24.10 33.48 -9.20
N GLN A 73 -23.40 34.61 -9.09
CA GLN A 73 -21.97 34.61 -8.76
C GLN A 73 -21.68 34.00 -7.37
N GLN A 74 -22.53 34.28 -6.38
CA GLN A 74 -22.38 33.69 -5.04
C GLN A 74 -22.62 32.18 -5.07
N GLN A 75 -23.68 31.73 -5.76
CA GLN A 75 -23.97 30.32 -5.92
C GLN A 75 -22.82 29.58 -6.61
N GLU A 76 -22.34 30.11 -7.73
CA GLU A 76 -21.20 29.52 -8.46
C GLU A 76 -19.92 29.50 -7.61
N GLN A 77 -19.67 30.53 -6.79
CA GLN A 77 -18.52 30.53 -5.91
C GLN A 77 -18.62 29.44 -4.84
N VAL A 78 -19.79 29.27 -4.22
CA VAL A 78 -20.03 28.20 -3.26
C VAL A 78 -19.90 26.84 -3.93
N ASP A 79 -20.48 26.65 -5.10
CA ASP A 79 -20.39 25.39 -5.85
C ASP A 79 -18.95 25.04 -6.21
N ARG A 80 -18.15 26.02 -6.65
CA ARG A 80 -16.70 25.83 -6.88
C ARG A 80 -15.98 25.42 -5.60
N ASN A 81 -16.19 26.15 -4.50
CA ASN A 81 -15.53 25.85 -3.23
C ASN A 81 -15.88 24.45 -2.71
N ILE A 82 -17.16 24.06 -2.81
CA ILE A 82 -17.63 22.73 -2.38
C ILE A 82 -17.06 21.64 -3.29
N LYS A 83 -17.00 21.88 -4.60
CA LYS A 83 -16.39 20.94 -5.54
C LYS A 83 -14.90 20.74 -5.25
N GLU A 84 -14.14 21.83 -5.09
CA GLU A 84 -12.71 21.76 -4.76
C GLU A 84 -12.47 21.05 -3.42
N ALA A 85 -13.29 21.30 -2.40
CA ALA A 85 -13.20 20.61 -1.12
C ALA A 85 -13.47 19.09 -1.25
N ARG A 86 -14.43 18.69 -2.09
CA ARG A 86 -14.72 17.28 -2.38
C ARG A 86 -13.56 16.62 -3.12
N GLU A 87 -13.03 17.26 -4.17
CA GLU A 87 -11.88 16.75 -4.93
C GLU A 87 -10.63 16.62 -4.05
N LYS A 88 -10.39 17.60 -3.16
CA LYS A 88 -9.29 17.55 -2.19
C LYS A 88 -9.42 16.36 -1.24
N LEU A 89 -10.62 16.13 -0.69
CA LEU A 89 -10.88 14.99 0.18
C LEU A 89 -10.64 13.66 -0.54
N GLU A 90 -11.01 13.57 -1.81
CA GLU A 90 -10.80 12.36 -2.62
C GLU A 90 -9.31 12.09 -2.84
N MET A 91 -8.51 13.12 -3.14
CA MET A 91 -7.06 13.00 -3.26
C MET A 91 -6.40 12.57 -1.95
N GLU A 92 -6.80 13.18 -0.82
CA GLU A 92 -6.28 12.81 0.50
C GLU A 92 -6.61 11.36 0.87
N MET A 93 -7.83 10.90 0.55
CA MET A 93 -8.25 9.52 0.78
C MET A 93 -7.47 8.51 -0.07
N GLU A 94 -7.19 8.83 -1.34
CA GLU A 94 -6.39 7.99 -2.22
C GLU A 94 -4.91 7.94 -1.77
N ALA A 95 -4.35 9.08 -1.36
CA ALA A 95 -3.02 9.15 -0.77
C ALA A 95 -2.93 8.28 0.51
N ALA A 96 -3.89 8.43 1.44
CA ALA A 96 -3.94 7.63 2.66
C ALA A 96 -4.08 6.13 2.39
N ARG A 97 -4.84 5.75 1.35
CA ARG A 97 -4.94 4.36 0.91
C ARG A 97 -3.59 3.81 0.44
N HIS A 98 -2.87 4.58 -0.39
CA HIS A 98 -1.56 4.19 -0.87
C HIS A 98 -0.53 4.11 0.26
N GLU A 99 -0.51 5.09 1.16
CA GLU A 99 0.34 5.07 2.34
C GLU A 99 0.07 3.84 3.22
N HIS A 100 -1.20 3.51 3.43
CA HIS A 100 -1.58 2.31 4.18
C HIS A 100 -1.12 1.02 3.49
N GLN A 101 -1.25 0.93 2.16
CA GLN A 101 -0.75 -0.22 1.40
C GLN A 101 0.77 -0.35 1.53
N VAL A 102 1.50 0.76 1.43
CA VAL A 102 2.97 0.79 1.62
C VAL A 102 3.34 0.38 3.05
N MET A 103 2.60 0.84 4.06
CA MET A 103 2.80 0.46 5.46
C MET A 103 2.67 -1.05 5.66
N LEU A 104 1.61 -1.67 5.12
CA LEU A 104 1.41 -3.11 5.19
C LEU A 104 2.53 -3.88 4.50
N MET A 105 2.95 -3.43 3.31
CA MET A 105 4.08 -4.04 2.59
C MET A 105 5.39 -3.92 3.37
N ARG A 106 5.64 -2.76 4.00
CA ARG A 106 6.83 -2.54 4.84
C ARG A 106 6.83 -3.45 6.07
N GLN A 107 5.69 -3.64 6.72
CA GLN A 107 5.55 -4.53 7.86
C GLN A 107 5.84 -5.99 7.46
N ASP A 108 5.29 -6.45 6.34
CA ASP A 108 5.53 -7.80 5.83
C ASP A 108 7.02 -8.01 5.47
N LEU A 109 7.65 -7.03 4.82
CA LEU A 109 9.07 -7.09 4.50
C LEU A 109 9.93 -7.20 5.76
N MET A 110 9.68 -6.36 6.78
CA MET A 110 10.40 -6.41 8.06
C MET A 110 10.22 -7.75 8.77
N ARG A 111 9.00 -8.31 8.75
CA ARG A 111 8.73 -9.64 9.32
C ARG A 111 9.57 -10.71 8.63
N ARG A 112 9.59 -10.73 7.29
CA ARG A 112 10.38 -11.70 6.53
C ARG A 112 11.88 -11.53 6.73
N GLN A 113 12.37 -10.29 6.83
CA GLN A 113 13.79 -10.02 7.12
C GLN A 113 14.20 -10.53 8.50
N GLU A 114 13.36 -10.34 9.52
CA GLU A 114 13.59 -10.86 10.87
C GLU A 114 13.56 -12.40 10.89
N GLU A 115 12.64 -13.04 10.17
CA GLU A 115 12.60 -14.51 10.02
C GLU A 115 13.88 -15.04 9.36
N LEU A 116 14.35 -14.39 8.29
CA LEU A 116 15.61 -14.74 7.62
C LEU A 116 16.81 -14.56 8.57
N ARG A 117 16.87 -13.44 9.29
CA ARG A 117 17.94 -13.18 10.27
C ARG A 117 17.99 -14.26 11.36
N ARG A 118 16.84 -14.69 11.88
CA ARG A 118 16.79 -15.79 12.87
C ARG A 118 17.28 -17.11 12.30
N MET A 119 16.90 -17.42 11.06
CA MET A 119 17.41 -18.63 10.39
C MET A 119 18.92 -18.57 10.16
N GLU A 120 19.46 -17.41 9.75
CA GLU A 120 20.91 -17.21 9.61
C GLU A 120 21.65 -17.32 10.95
N GLU A 121 21.10 -16.76 12.03
CA GLU A 121 21.67 -16.87 13.37
C GLU A 121 21.69 -18.33 13.86
N LEU A 122 20.60 -19.08 13.65
CA LEU A 122 20.55 -20.51 13.95
C LEU A 122 21.57 -21.31 13.11
N HIS A 123 21.67 -21.01 11.81
CA HIS A 123 22.64 -21.66 10.93
C HIS A 123 24.08 -21.37 11.38
N ASN A 124 24.40 -20.12 11.73
CA ASN A 124 25.70 -19.75 12.26
C ASN A 124 26.04 -20.46 13.57
N GLN A 125 25.06 -20.59 14.49
CA GLN A 125 25.24 -21.36 15.72
C GLN A 125 25.54 -22.84 15.41
N GLU A 126 24.85 -23.44 14.44
CA GLU A 126 25.09 -24.82 14.02
C GLU A 126 26.49 -25.00 13.43
N VAL A 127 26.93 -24.09 12.55
CA VAL A 127 28.28 -24.10 11.97
C VAL A 127 29.35 -23.93 13.06
N GLN A 128 29.15 -23.01 14.00
CA GLN A 128 30.07 -22.82 15.13
C GLN A 128 30.15 -24.07 16.01
N LYS A 129 29.01 -24.69 16.32
CA LYS A 129 28.95 -25.92 17.11
C LYS A 129 29.66 -27.08 16.39
N ARG A 130 29.44 -27.22 15.07
CA ARG A 130 30.14 -28.20 14.24
C ARG A 130 31.65 -27.97 14.26
N LYS A 131 32.10 -26.71 14.13
CA LYS A 131 33.52 -26.35 14.19
C LYS A 131 34.14 -26.66 15.56
N GLN A 132 33.43 -26.41 16.66
CA GLN A 132 33.90 -26.78 18.01
C GLN A 132 34.01 -28.30 18.20
N LEU A 133 33.06 -29.07 17.67
CA LEU A 133 33.10 -30.53 17.69
C LEU A 133 34.30 -31.06 16.90
N GLU A 134 34.57 -30.49 15.72
CA GLU A 134 35.72 -30.85 14.89
C GLU A 134 37.05 -30.55 15.60
N LEU A 135 37.19 -29.37 16.20
CA LEU A 135 38.36 -29.02 17.02
C LEU A 135 38.59 -29.99 18.19
N ARG A 136 37.52 -30.40 18.89
CA ARG A 136 37.62 -31.40 19.97
C ARG A 136 38.07 -32.77 19.44
N GLN A 137 37.54 -33.20 18.30
CA GLN A 137 37.95 -34.47 17.68
C GLN A 137 39.41 -34.41 17.22
N GLU A 138 39.86 -33.27 16.67
CA GLU A 138 41.25 -33.07 16.26
C GLU A 138 42.20 -33.04 17.46
N GLU A 139 41.84 -32.38 18.57
CA GLU A 139 42.61 -32.43 19.82
C GLU A 139 42.70 -33.87 20.38
N GLU A 140 41.60 -34.62 20.34
CA GLU A 140 41.59 -36.01 20.80
C GLU A 140 42.46 -36.91 19.91
N ARG A 141 42.40 -36.71 18.58
CA ARG A 141 43.28 -37.41 17.63
C ARG A 141 44.75 -37.06 17.87
N ARG A 142 45.05 -35.77 18.07
CA ARG A 142 46.41 -35.29 18.35
C ARG A 142 46.96 -35.85 19.67
N ARG A 143 46.13 -35.94 20.73
CA ARG A 143 46.52 -36.59 21.98
C ARG A 143 46.85 -38.07 21.79
N ARG A 144 46.00 -38.82 21.06
CA ARG A 144 46.27 -40.23 20.75
C ARG A 144 47.54 -40.41 19.91
N GLU A 145 47.78 -39.52 18.94
CA GLU A 145 49.04 -39.51 18.16
C GLU A 145 50.25 -39.19 19.03
N GLU A 146 50.17 -38.22 19.95
CA GLU A 146 51.24 -37.91 20.90
C GLU A 146 51.49 -39.04 21.90
N GLU A 147 50.45 -39.75 22.36
CA GLU A 147 50.58 -40.96 23.20
C GLU A 147 51.22 -42.12 22.43
N MET A 148 50.82 -42.37 21.18
CA MET A 148 51.47 -43.36 20.31
C MET A 148 52.93 -43.00 20.03
N ARG A 149 53.24 -41.71 19.81
CA ARG A 149 54.62 -41.24 19.63
C ARG A 149 55.45 -41.42 20.90
N ARG A 150 54.89 -41.12 22.08
CA ARG A 150 55.53 -41.40 23.37
C ARG A 150 55.76 -42.89 23.60
N GLN A 151 54.79 -43.75 23.29
CA GLN A 151 54.98 -45.20 23.37
C GLN A 151 56.06 -45.68 22.39
N GLN A 152 56.12 -45.12 21.18
CA GLN A 152 57.14 -45.46 20.20
C GLN A 152 58.54 -44.97 20.65
N GLU A 153 58.64 -43.77 21.22
CA GLU A 153 59.87 -43.27 21.88
C GLU A 153 60.25 -44.14 23.09
N GLU A 154 59.29 -44.59 23.89
CA GLU A 154 59.53 -45.47 25.05
C GLU A 154 59.94 -46.89 24.60
N MET A 155 59.40 -47.39 23.49
CA MET A 155 59.82 -48.64 22.85
C MET A 155 61.23 -48.53 22.27
N MET A 156 61.57 -47.39 21.64
CA MET A 156 62.94 -47.08 21.20
C MET A 156 63.90 -46.93 22.39
N ARG A 157 63.45 -46.35 23.51
CA ARG A 157 64.21 -46.25 24.75
C ARG A 157 64.42 -47.63 25.39
N ARG A 158 63.40 -48.50 25.39
CA ARG A 158 63.53 -49.92 25.77
C ARG A 158 64.45 -50.69 24.84
N GLN A 159 64.49 -50.39 23.54
CA GLN A 159 65.43 -51.00 22.61
C GLN A 159 66.88 -50.53 22.87
N GLN A 160 67.06 -49.30 23.34
CA GLN A 160 68.37 -48.78 23.76
C GLN A 160 68.79 -49.29 25.16
N GLU A 161 67.85 -49.54 26.06
CA GLU A 161 68.08 -50.17 27.37
C GLU A 161 68.14 -51.73 27.31
N GLY A 162 67.75 -52.34 26.18
CA GLY A 162 67.75 -53.79 25.94
C GLY A 162 69.12 -54.43 25.63
N PHE A 163 70.21 -53.66 25.65
CA PHE A 163 71.56 -54.20 25.42
C PHE A 163 72.18 -54.86 26.67
N LYS A 164 71.47 -54.96 27.81
CA LYS A 164 71.94 -55.72 28.98
C LYS A 164 70.81 -56.46 29.71
N GLY A 165 70.74 -57.78 29.53
CA GLY A 165 70.27 -58.67 30.59
C GLY A 165 69.29 -59.79 30.19
N ASN A 166 69.88 -60.93 29.78
CA ASN A 166 69.47 -62.31 30.05
C ASN A 166 68.06 -62.83 29.69
N PHE A 167 68.02 -63.54 28.56
CA PHE A 167 67.64 -64.94 28.38
C PHE A 167 67.04 -65.69 29.59
N ALA A 168 65.75 -66.05 29.50
CA ALA A 168 65.17 -67.39 29.71
C ALA A 168 63.65 -67.24 29.95
N ASP A 169 62.81 -67.61 28.99
CA ASP A 169 62.20 -68.95 28.97
C ASP A 169 61.23 -69.06 27.78
N ALA A 170 61.30 -70.19 27.09
CA ALA A 170 60.55 -70.48 25.89
C ALA A 170 59.36 -71.38 26.25
N ARG A 171 58.13 -70.91 26.05
CA ARG A 171 56.97 -71.79 25.86
C ARG A 171 55.85 -71.12 25.07
N GLU A 172 55.83 -71.42 23.77
CA GLU A 172 54.72 -71.23 22.82
C GLU A 172 53.95 -72.57 22.64
N PRO A 173 52.84 -72.69 21.86
CA PRO A 173 51.77 -71.77 21.39
C PRO A 173 50.36 -72.50 21.42
N PRO A 174 49.37 -72.34 20.49
CA PRO A 174 48.55 -71.20 20.00
C PRO A 174 47.00 -71.40 20.18
N ASP A 175 46.21 -70.49 19.57
CA ASP A 175 44.77 -70.53 19.17
C ASP A 175 43.67 -70.02 20.12
N MET A 176 43.03 -68.88 19.77
CA MET A 176 41.68 -68.91 19.17
C MET A 176 41.24 -67.55 18.61
N ARG A 177 40.99 -67.61 17.31
CA ARG A 177 40.28 -66.73 16.39
C ARG A 177 38.80 -66.52 16.77
N MET A 178 38.34 -65.27 16.88
CA MET A 178 37.05 -64.87 16.29
C MET A 178 36.90 -63.35 16.17
N GLY A 179 37.04 -62.85 14.93
CA GLY A 179 36.26 -61.71 14.45
C GLY A 179 35.08 -62.26 13.65
N GLN A 180 33.84 -61.92 14.04
CA GLN A 180 32.59 -62.06 13.29
C GLN A 180 31.51 -61.36 14.15
N MET A 181 30.75 -60.34 13.74
CA MET A 181 30.02 -60.21 12.48
C MET A 181 30.12 -58.80 11.91
N GLY A 182 30.62 -58.72 10.68
CA GLY A 182 29.96 -57.95 9.63
C GLY A 182 29.18 -58.93 8.74
N MET A 183 27.92 -58.64 8.50
CA MET A 183 27.07 -59.16 7.41
C MET A 183 26.13 -57.98 7.13
N GLY A 184 26.27 -57.24 6.03
CA GLY A 184 25.94 -57.73 4.69
C GLY A 184 24.42 -57.93 4.65
N GLY A 185 23.60 -56.98 4.19
CA GLY A 185 23.66 -56.38 2.87
C GLY A 185 23.15 -57.41 1.85
N THR A 186 21.92 -57.24 1.38
CA THR A 186 21.37 -57.56 0.02
C THR A 186 19.84 -57.79 0.11
N ILE A 187 19.06 -57.01 -0.67
CA ILE A 187 18.26 -57.45 -1.85
C ILE A 187 17.12 -58.41 -1.43
N GLY A 188 15.84 -58.19 -1.70
CA GLY A 188 15.17 -57.33 -2.66
C GLY A 188 13.85 -57.98 -3.05
N MET A 189 12.94 -57.15 -3.56
CA MET A 189 11.95 -57.46 -4.58
C MET A 189 10.90 -58.58 -4.34
N ASN A 190 9.68 -58.09 -4.14
CA ASN A 190 8.54 -58.19 -5.07
C ASN A 190 7.31 -59.06 -4.72
N ASN A 191 6.18 -58.32 -4.80
CA ASN A 191 4.86 -58.65 -5.34
C ASN A 191 3.97 -59.72 -4.68
N ARG A 192 2.75 -59.33 -4.26
CA ARG A 192 1.53 -59.33 -5.13
C ARG A 192 0.24 -59.04 -4.31
N GLY A 193 -0.71 -58.33 -4.93
CA GLY A 193 -2.15 -58.31 -4.57
C GLY A 193 -2.67 -56.94 -4.07
N ALA A 194 -3.03 -55.97 -4.90
CA ALA A 194 -4.19 -55.87 -5.81
C ALA A 194 -5.51 -55.39 -5.15
N MET A 195 -6.08 -54.36 -5.79
CA MET A 195 -7.51 -53.96 -5.91
C MET A 195 -8.06 -52.80 -5.06
N GLY A 196 -8.50 -51.76 -5.80
CA GLY A 196 -9.60 -50.82 -5.48
C GLY A 196 -9.17 -49.54 -4.77
N GLY A 197 -9.20 -48.32 -5.32
CA GLY A 197 -9.88 -47.78 -6.50
C GLY A 197 -11.07 -46.91 -6.11
N THR A 198 -10.87 -45.59 -5.94
CA THR A 198 -11.83 -44.53 -6.31
C THR A 198 -11.16 -43.15 -6.34
N ASN A 199 -11.43 -42.42 -7.42
CA ASN A 199 -10.82 -41.17 -7.88
C ASN A 199 -11.44 -39.91 -7.27
N VAL A 200 -10.63 -38.85 -7.10
CA VAL A 200 -10.94 -37.44 -7.44
C VAL A 200 -9.62 -36.70 -7.75
N PRO A 201 -9.48 -35.93 -8.85
CA PRO A 201 -8.22 -35.23 -9.17
C PRO A 201 -8.23 -33.73 -8.81
N ALA A 202 -7.06 -33.23 -8.42
CA ALA A 202 -6.67 -31.83 -8.29
C ALA A 202 -5.64 -31.47 -9.39
N PRO A 203 -5.36 -30.17 -9.67
CA PRO A 203 -5.10 -29.65 -11.02
C PRO A 203 -3.62 -29.68 -11.48
N ALA A 204 -3.42 -29.54 -12.80
CA ALA A 204 -2.12 -29.44 -13.47
C ALA A 204 -1.81 -28.00 -13.97
N PRO A 205 -0.51 -27.62 -14.10
CA PRO A 205 -0.03 -26.33 -14.65
C PRO A 205 0.33 -26.43 -16.17
N PRO A 206 0.72 -25.32 -16.84
CA PRO A 206 0.35 -25.04 -18.23
C PRO A 206 1.39 -25.46 -19.29
N ALA A 207 0.91 -25.61 -20.53
CA ALA A 207 1.73 -25.81 -21.73
C ALA A 207 1.53 -24.67 -22.74
N ALA A 208 2.65 -24.25 -23.31
CA ALA A 208 2.78 -23.24 -24.36
C ALA A 208 2.37 -23.79 -25.75
N GLY A 209 1.93 -22.88 -26.63
CA GLY A 209 1.66 -23.14 -28.05
C GLY A 209 1.99 -21.91 -28.92
N PRO A 210 2.15 -22.07 -30.25
CA PRO A 210 3.14 -21.33 -31.03
C PRO A 210 2.59 -20.27 -32.00
N GLY A 211 3.42 -19.24 -32.24
CA GLY A 211 3.78 -18.60 -33.52
C GLY A 211 2.72 -18.05 -34.49
N ALA A 212 2.76 -16.72 -34.74
CA ALA A 212 2.50 -16.11 -36.05
C ALA A 212 3.10 -14.68 -36.18
N MET A 213 4.09 -14.55 -37.08
CA MET A 213 4.35 -13.50 -38.08
C MET A 213 4.56 -12.02 -37.68
N ILE A 214 5.75 -11.51 -38.06
CA ILE A 214 6.21 -10.11 -38.12
C ILE A 214 5.81 -9.49 -39.48
N PRO A 215 5.72 -8.16 -39.60
CA PRO A 215 6.69 -7.49 -40.47
C PRO A 215 7.39 -6.28 -39.82
N ASP A 216 8.58 -6.08 -40.36
CA ASP A 216 9.77 -5.34 -39.93
C ASP A 216 9.65 -3.81 -40.13
N GLY A 217 10.46 -3.04 -39.41
CA GLY A 217 10.44 -1.57 -39.44
C GLY A 217 11.45 -0.84 -38.56
N ALA A 218 12.75 -1.16 -38.72
CA ALA A 218 13.90 -0.24 -38.70
C ALA A 218 14.22 0.68 -37.48
N MET A 219 15.43 0.46 -36.93
CA MET A 219 16.37 1.39 -36.25
C MET A 219 15.88 2.10 -34.97
N GLY A 220 16.46 1.93 -33.77
CA GLY A 220 17.88 2.04 -33.48
C GLY A 220 18.22 3.46 -33.01
N MET A 221 17.98 3.81 -31.74
CA MET A 221 18.67 4.91 -31.04
C MET A 221 18.49 4.79 -29.52
N VAL A 222 19.63 4.68 -28.83
CA VAL A 222 19.78 4.77 -27.38
C VAL A 222 19.60 6.23 -26.94
N THR A 223 18.70 6.52 -26.00
CA THR A 223 18.67 7.80 -25.26
C THR A 223 18.28 7.57 -23.80
N PRO A 224 19.03 8.12 -22.81
CA PRO A 224 18.68 8.04 -21.39
C PRO A 224 17.72 9.17 -20.95
N PRO A 225 17.03 9.05 -19.80
CA PRO A 225 16.05 10.04 -19.32
C PRO A 225 16.71 11.31 -18.74
N PRO A 226 16.02 12.46 -18.74
CA PRO A 226 16.59 13.73 -18.29
C PRO A 226 16.62 13.88 -16.74
N PRO A 227 17.54 14.69 -16.18
CA PRO A 227 17.61 14.98 -14.76
C PRO A 227 16.61 16.09 -14.34
N PRO A 228 16.30 16.25 -13.03
CA PRO A 228 15.41 17.29 -12.55
C PRO A 228 16.14 18.63 -12.48
N ASP A 229 15.72 19.59 -13.30
CA ASP A 229 16.27 20.94 -13.25
C ASP A 229 15.71 21.77 -12.09
N ARG A 230 16.69 22.27 -11.37
CA ARG A 230 16.66 23.12 -10.20
C ARG A 230 16.80 24.56 -10.71
N PHE A 231 15.74 25.35 -10.72
CA PHE A 231 15.90 26.79 -10.91
C PHE A 231 14.85 27.61 -10.15
N GLY A 232 15.30 28.22 -9.06
CA GLY A 232 14.62 29.31 -8.37
C GLY A 232 15.65 30.41 -8.14
N GLN A 233 15.92 31.20 -9.19
CA GLN A 233 16.64 32.46 -9.06
C GLN A 233 16.18 33.41 -10.18
N GLY A 234 15.08 34.12 -9.93
CA GLY A 234 14.59 35.19 -10.79
C GLY A 234 15.33 36.49 -10.49
N GLY A 235 16.05 37.01 -11.49
CA GLY A 235 16.65 38.33 -11.49
C GLY A 235 15.63 39.45 -11.72
N ALA A 236 16.03 40.64 -11.27
CA ALA A 236 15.29 41.89 -11.33
C ALA A 236 15.10 42.41 -12.77
N MET A 237 13.91 42.95 -13.05
CA MET A 237 13.71 43.92 -14.13
C MET A 237 12.58 44.89 -13.75
N GLU A 238 12.91 46.18 -13.83
CA GLU A 238 12.05 47.35 -13.60
C GLU A 238 10.87 47.44 -14.56
N GLY A 239 9.75 48.03 -14.11
CA GLY A 239 8.66 48.41 -15.00
C GLY A 239 7.37 48.85 -14.31
N LEU A 240 7.36 50.09 -13.79
CA LEU A 240 6.26 51.08 -13.84
C LEU A 240 4.79 50.61 -13.68
N GLY A 241 4.13 51.08 -12.61
CA GLY A 241 2.66 51.14 -12.59
C GLY A 241 2.03 51.23 -11.22
N ALA A 242 2.12 52.39 -10.57
CA ALA A 242 1.37 52.70 -9.37
C ALA A 242 -0.14 52.80 -9.66
N MET A 243 -0.96 51.94 -9.02
CA MET A 243 -2.35 52.26 -8.70
C MET A 243 -2.82 51.37 -7.54
N GLY A 244 -2.39 51.71 -6.33
CA GLY A 244 -2.95 51.17 -5.09
C GLY A 244 -4.30 51.84 -4.80
N GLY A 245 -5.38 51.13 -5.11
CA GLY A 245 -6.75 51.49 -4.73
C GLY A 245 -7.28 50.50 -3.69
N ASN A 246 -7.22 50.92 -2.42
CA ASN A 246 -7.70 50.20 -1.25
C ASN A 246 -9.25 50.07 -1.28
N PRO A 247 -9.87 48.89 -1.09
CA PRO A 247 -11.31 48.81 -0.81
C PRO A 247 -11.61 49.09 0.68
N PRO A 248 -12.79 49.63 1.03
CA PRO A 248 -13.07 50.10 2.38
C PRO A 248 -13.25 48.96 3.38
N ALA A 249 -12.50 49.04 4.46
CA ALA A 249 -12.59 48.16 5.62
C ALA A 249 -13.94 48.39 6.35
N PHE A 250 -14.85 47.43 6.24
CA PHE A 250 -15.93 47.29 7.21
C PHE A 250 -15.35 46.72 8.51
N ASN A 251 -15.42 47.55 9.54
CA ASN A 251 -14.98 47.30 10.90
C ASN A 251 -15.72 46.09 11.50
N ARG A 252 -15.17 44.87 11.39
CA ARG A 252 -15.66 43.71 12.16
C ARG A 252 -15.10 43.81 13.58
N GLY A 253 -15.96 44.22 14.51
CA GLY A 253 -15.74 44.03 15.93
C GLY A 253 -15.54 42.55 16.26
N ASN A 254 -14.60 42.30 17.16
CA ASN A 254 -14.20 41.03 17.75
C ASN A 254 -15.39 40.28 18.42
N PRO A 255 -15.50 38.94 18.34
CA PRO A 255 -16.53 38.18 19.05
C PRO A 255 -16.02 37.80 20.43
N GLY A 256 -16.60 38.35 21.49
CA GLY A 256 -16.26 37.96 22.86
C GLY A 256 -17.22 38.56 23.87
N GLY A 257 -18.15 37.76 24.35
CA GLY A 257 -19.13 38.19 25.35
C GLY A 257 -20.17 37.13 25.70
N ASP A 258 -19.73 36.12 26.42
CA ASP A 258 -20.42 35.51 27.58
C ASP A 258 -21.96 35.55 27.61
N PHE A 259 -22.62 34.45 27.23
CA PHE A 259 -24.03 34.22 27.53
C PHE A 259 -24.16 33.15 28.63
N GLY A 260 -24.21 33.63 29.88
CA GLY A 260 -24.56 32.83 31.05
C GLY A 260 -26.05 32.43 31.08
N PRO A 261 -26.42 31.36 31.80
CA PRO A 261 -27.68 30.67 31.61
C PRO A 261 -28.76 31.16 32.57
N ASN A 262 -29.43 32.28 32.28
CA ASN A 262 -30.74 32.54 32.87
C ASN A 262 -31.44 33.76 32.26
N LYS A 263 -32.40 33.58 31.33
CA LYS A 263 -33.61 34.42 31.21
C LYS A 263 -34.75 33.64 30.55
N ARG A 264 -35.67 33.13 31.37
CA ARG A 264 -37.05 32.81 30.98
C ARG A 264 -37.86 34.10 30.80
N ARG A 265 -38.70 34.14 29.76
CA ARG A 265 -40.02 34.83 29.65
C ARG A 265 -40.66 34.30 28.36
N ARG A 266 -41.71 33.46 28.36
CA ARG A 266 -43.16 33.78 28.50
C ARG A 266 -43.47 35.26 28.24
N TYR A 267 -44.33 35.66 27.31
CA TYR A 267 -45.44 35.01 26.60
C TYR A 267 -45.24 35.06 25.09
#